data_AF-A0A350XMH5-F1
#
_entry.id   AF-A0A350XMH5-F1
#
_cell.length_a   1.000
_cell.length_b   1.000
_cell.length_c   1.000
_cell.angle_alpha   90.00
_cell.angle_beta   90.00
_cell.angle_gamma   90.00
#
_symmetry.space_group_name_H-M   'P 1'
#
loop_
_entity.id
_entity.type
_entity.pdbx_description
1 polymer ?
#
loop_
_entity_poly.entity_id
_entity_poly.type
_entity_poly.pdbx_seq_one_letter_code
_entity_poly.pdbx_strand_id
1 'polypeptide(L)'
;MERLISVLGLLSFIGIAYGFSVNRKAVRWQPVVWGVALQIIFALLILRTTFGYAIFKFFGDVVSQFLNFSDAGAKFVFGDNFEEHFLAFKVLPTIIFFSSVITILYHYGILQRVVQWVAWLMMKT
;
A
#
# COMPACT_ATOMS: atom_id res chain seq x y z
N MET A 1 -10.31 -7.91 26.01
CA MET A 1 -11.37 -6.98 25.54
C MET A 1 -11.01 -6.30 24.23
N GLU A 2 -9.75 -5.91 24.00
CA GLU A 2 -9.32 -5.22 22.77
C GLU A 2 -9.67 -5.94 21.46
N ARG A 3 -9.52 -7.27 21.40
CA ARG A 3 -9.88 -8.06 20.19
C ARG A 3 -11.36 -7.97 19.84
N LEU A 4 -12.24 -7.91 20.85
CA LEU A 4 -13.69 -7.73 20.66
C LEU A 4 -13.99 -6.33 20.12
N ILE A 5 -13.28 -5.31 20.62
CA ILE A 5 -13.40 -3.93 20.12
C ILE A 5 -12.97 -3.86 18.65
N SER A 6 -11.89 -4.54 18.24
CA SER A 6 -11.46 -4.59 16.83
C SER A 6 -12.51 -5.24 15.92
N VAL A 7 -13.12 -6.36 16.35
CA VAL A 7 -14.18 -7.03 15.57
C VAL A 7 -15.42 -6.16 15.47
N LEU A 8 -15.83 -5.52 16.58
CA LEU A 8 -16.95 -4.59 16.57
C LEU A 8 -16.68 -3.35 15.71
N GLY A 9 -15.44 -2.85 15.69
CA GLY A 9 -15.01 -1.77 14.81
C GLY A 9 -15.11 -2.14 13.33
N LEU A 10 -14.70 -3.35 12.96
CA LEU A 10 -14.85 -3.83 11.58
C LEU A 10 -16.33 -3.90 11.17
N LEU A 11 -17.18 -4.47 12.02
CA LEU A 11 -18.62 -4.55 11.77
C LEU A 11 -19.28 -3.17 11.72
N SER A 12 -18.83 -2.22 12.55
CA SER A 12 -19.37 -0.85 12.55
C SER A 12 -18.99 -0.10 11.28
N PHE A 13 -17.76 -0.24 10.76
CA PHE A 13 -17.38 0.34 9.47
C PHE A 13 -18.23 -0.20 8.31
N ILE A 14 -18.47 -1.51 8.26
CA ILE A 14 -19.35 -2.13 7.26
C ILE A 14 -20.79 -1.62 7.44
N GLY A 15 -21.27 -1.51 8.68
CA GLY A 15 -22.60 -1.00 9.01
C GLY A 15 -22.81 0.46 8.60
N ILE A 16 -21.82 1.32 8.86
CA ILE A 16 -21.83 2.73 8.44
C ILE A 16 -21.83 2.82 6.91
N ALA A 17 -20.94 2.09 6.23
CA ALA A 17 -20.89 2.07 4.76
C ALA A 17 -22.21 1.58 4.14
N TYR A 18 -22.85 0.57 4.74
CA TYR A 18 -24.18 0.11 4.33
C TYR A 18 -25.28 1.14 4.62
N GLY A 19 -25.19 1.85 5.76
CA GLY A 19 -26.12 2.91 6.14
C GLY A 19 -26.14 4.07 5.16
N PHE A 20 -24.96 4.50 4.70
CA PHE A 20 -24.78 5.55 3.68
C PHE A 20 -24.91 5.05 2.24
N SER A 21 -25.15 3.76 2.01
CA SER A 21 -25.33 3.22 0.66
C SER A 21 -26.62 3.73 0.03
N VAL A 22 -26.50 4.30 -1.17
CA VAL A 22 -27.63 4.84 -1.97
C VAL A 22 -28.61 3.74 -2.35
N ASN A 23 -28.11 2.54 -2.70
CA ASN A 23 -28.95 1.40 -3.09
C ASN A 23 -28.56 0.14 -2.32
N ARG A 24 -29.08 0.03 -1.10
CA ARG A 24 -28.84 -1.08 -0.18
C ARG A 24 -29.18 -2.45 -0.75
N LYS A 25 -30.18 -2.53 -1.63
CA LYS A 25 -30.63 -3.80 -2.26
C LYS A 25 -29.67 -4.27 -3.37
N ALA A 26 -28.90 -3.36 -3.97
CA ALA A 26 -27.91 -3.69 -4.98
C ALA A 26 -26.54 -4.11 -4.40
N VAL A 27 -26.39 -4.06 -3.07
CA VAL A 27 -25.14 -4.45 -2.42
C VAL A 27 -24.92 -5.96 -2.57
N ARG A 28 -23.90 -6.32 -3.34
CA ARG A 28 -23.45 -7.70 -3.49
C ARG A 28 -22.57 -8.05 -2.29
N TRP A 29 -23.05 -8.93 -1.42
CA TRP A 29 -22.35 -9.30 -0.18
C TRP A 29 -21.11 -10.17 -0.42
N GLN A 30 -21.05 -10.91 -1.53
CA GLN A 30 -19.91 -11.77 -1.85
C GLN A 30 -18.59 -10.97 -1.96
N PRO A 31 -18.49 -9.88 -2.76
CA PRO A 31 -17.30 -9.01 -2.75
C PRO A 31 -16.96 -8.40 -1.38
N VAL A 32 -17.98 -8.04 -0.59
CA VAL A 32 -17.77 -7.42 0.73
C VAL A 32 -17.13 -8.41 1.69
N VAL A 33 -17.73 -9.60 1.82
CA VAL A 33 -17.22 -10.65 2.70
C VAL A 33 -15.86 -11.12 2.24
N TRP A 34 -15.66 -11.29 0.94
CA TRP A 34 -14.40 -11.80 0.41
C TRP A 34 -13.27 -10.78 0.48
N GLY A 35 -13.57 -9.48 0.27
CA GLY A 35 -12.60 -8.41 0.49
C GLY A 35 -12.12 -8.36 1.94
N VAL A 36 -13.05 -8.47 2.90
CA VAL A 36 -12.71 -8.53 4.33
C VAL A 36 -11.92 -9.79 4.67
N ALA A 37 -12.31 -10.95 4.15
CA ALA A 37 -11.59 -12.21 4.35
C ALA A 37 -10.17 -12.13 3.80
N LEU A 38 -9.98 -11.60 2.59
CA LEU A 38 -8.67 -11.42 1.96
C LEU A 38 -7.78 -10.49 2.79
N GLN A 39 -8.33 -9.38 3.31
CA GLN A 39 -7.61 -8.48 4.22
C GLN A 39 -7.14 -9.19 5.49
N ILE A 40 -8.00 -9.99 6.13
CA ILE A 40 -7.67 -10.75 7.34
C ILE A 40 -6.61 -11.82 7.03
N ILE A 41 -6.74 -12.54 5.92
CA ILE A 41 -5.78 -13.55 5.48
C ILE A 41 -4.42 -12.92 5.24
N PHE A 42 -4.36 -11.80 4.52
CA PHE A 42 -3.11 -11.06 4.30
C PHE A 42 -2.50 -10.57 5.61
N ALA A 43 -3.30 -9.99 6.51
CA ALA A 43 -2.83 -9.53 7.80
C ALA A 43 -2.24 -10.68 8.64
N LEU A 44 -2.90 -11.84 8.68
CA LEU A 44 -2.39 -13.03 9.38
C LEU A 44 -1.11 -13.54 8.73
N LEU A 45 -1.06 -13.63 7.40
CA LEU A 45 0.13 -14.08 6.68
C LEU A 45 1.32 -13.18 7.01
N ILE A 46 1.16 -11.86 6.93
CA ILE A 46 2.26 -10.91 7.11
C ILE A 46 2.67 -10.75 8.59
N LEU A 47 1.70 -10.59 9.50
CA LEU A 47 1.98 -10.22 10.89
C LEU A 47 2.21 -11.43 11.81
N ARG A 48 1.65 -12.60 11.47
CA ARG A 48 1.74 -13.79 12.33
C ARG A 48 2.79 -14.79 11.88
N THR A 49 3.04 -14.92 10.58
CA THR A 49 3.98 -15.92 10.05
C THR A 49 5.38 -15.34 9.91
N THR A 50 6.40 -16.14 10.26
CA THR A 50 7.81 -15.75 10.13
C THR A 50 8.21 -15.54 8.66
N PHE A 51 7.66 -16.36 7.77
CA PHE A 51 7.87 -16.24 6.33
C PHE A 51 7.28 -14.94 5.77
N GLY A 52 6.04 -14.60 6.12
CA GLY A 52 5.40 -13.35 5.70
C GLY A 52 6.16 -12.12 6.21
N TYR A 53 6.57 -12.13 7.48
CA TYR A 53 7.42 -11.08 8.04
C TYR A 53 8.75 -10.94 7.28
N ALA A 54 9.44 -12.05 6.98
CA ALA A 54 10.72 -12.02 6.26
C ALA A 54 10.58 -11.42 4.85
N ILE A 55 9.52 -11.79 4.11
CA ILE A 55 9.24 -11.21 2.79
C ILE A 55 8.99 -9.71 2.89
N PHE A 56 8.14 -9.27 3.81
CA PHE A 56 7.82 -7.85 3.95
C PHE A 56 8.99 -7.03 4.48
N LYS A 57 9.84 -7.62 5.33
CA LYS A 57 11.10 -7.03 5.73
C LYS A 57 12.02 -6.83 4.53
N PHE A 58 12.18 -7.84 3.68
CA PHE A 58 12.95 -7.71 2.44
C PHE A 58 12.41 -6.57 1.55
N PHE A 59 11.10 -6.50 1.33
CA PHE A 59 10.51 -5.38 0.58
C PHE A 59 10.75 -4.03 1.26
N GLY A 60 10.66 -3.97 2.60
CA GLY A 60 10.99 -2.78 3.38
C GLY A 60 12.44 -2.33 3.17
N ASP A 61 13.38 -3.27 3.24
CA ASP A 61 14.81 -3.00 3.03
C ASP A 61 15.08 -2.50 1.59
N VAL A 62 14.41 -3.08 0.59
CA VAL A 62 14.47 -2.61 -0.81
C VAL A 62 13.92 -1.18 -0.94
N VAL A 63 12.79 -0.86 -0.31
CA VAL A 63 12.23 0.50 -0.31
C VAL A 63 13.16 1.47 0.42
N SER A 64 13.73 1.09 1.55
CA SER A 64 14.70 1.90 2.27
C SER A 64 15.96 2.17 1.42
N GLN A 65 16.45 1.17 0.70
CA GLN A 65 17.56 1.36 -0.24
C GLN A 65 17.17 2.31 -1.38
N PHE A 66 15.94 2.21 -1.89
CA PHE A 66 15.42 3.13 -2.89
C PHE A 66 15.38 4.58 -2.40
N LEU A 67 14.95 4.81 -1.15
CA LEU A 67 14.98 6.13 -0.53
C LEU A 67 16.41 6.67 -0.41
N ASN A 68 17.40 5.83 -0.12
CA ASN A 68 18.80 6.25 -0.07
C ASN A 68 19.32 6.73 -1.44
N PHE A 69 18.85 6.15 -2.55
CA PHE A 69 19.18 6.65 -3.89
C PHE A 69 18.56 8.02 -4.16
N SER A 70 17.34 8.26 -3.66
CA SER A 70 16.70 9.58 -3.69
C SER A 70 17.51 10.61 -2.91
N ASP A 71 17.97 10.26 -1.70
CA ASP A 71 18.79 11.15 -0.87
C ASP A 71 20.09 11.53 -1.56
N ALA A 72 20.74 10.61 -2.29
CA ALA A 72 21.91 10.93 -3.10
C ALA A 72 21.61 11.94 -4.22
N GLY A 73 20.44 11.83 -4.86
CA GLY A 73 19.97 12.80 -5.85
C GLY A 73 19.63 14.16 -5.24
N ALA A 74 18.98 14.18 -4.07
CA ALA A 74 18.66 15.39 -3.34
C ALA A 74 19.95 16.13 -2.92
N LYS A 75 20.93 15.39 -2.39
CA LYS A 75 22.24 15.92 -2.04
C LYS A 75 22.98 16.52 -3.24
N PHE A 76 22.88 15.90 -4.42
CA PHE A 76 23.48 16.43 -5.64
C PHE A 76 22.84 17.77 -6.07
N VAL A 77 21.51 17.89 -5.97
CA VAL A 77 20.77 19.09 -6.42
C VAL A 77 20.82 20.22 -5.39
N PHE A 78 20.71 19.90 -4.10
CA PHE A 78 20.53 20.88 -3.02
C PHE A 78 21.75 21.02 -2.08
N GLY A 79 22.79 20.21 -2.24
CA GLY A 79 24.00 20.24 -1.42
C GLY A 79 23.86 19.49 -0.08
N ASP A 80 24.87 19.61 0.78
CA ASP A 80 24.95 18.87 2.06
C ASP A 80 23.87 19.28 3.09
N ASN A 81 23.30 20.48 2.96
CA ASN A 81 22.31 21.04 3.91
C ASN A 81 20.86 20.67 3.58
N PHE A 82 20.62 19.72 2.67
CA PHE A 82 19.26 19.31 2.27
C PHE A 82 18.44 18.74 3.45
N GLU A 83 19.10 18.29 4.53
CA GLU A 83 18.42 17.79 5.73
C GLU A 83 17.88 18.91 6.64
N GLU A 84 18.40 20.13 6.54
CA GLU A 84 17.98 21.27 7.38
C GLU A 84 16.53 21.69 7.08
N HIS A 85 16.09 21.56 5.82
CA HIS A 85 14.71 21.75 5.41
C HIS A 85 14.08 20.43 4.94
N PHE A 86 13.97 19.50 5.89
CA PHE A 86 13.49 18.13 5.68
C PHE A 86 12.29 17.99 4.72
N LEU A 87 11.24 18.80 4.92
CA LEU A 87 10.04 18.70 4.08
C LEU A 87 10.32 19.06 2.62
N ALA A 88 11.01 20.19 2.39
CA ALA A 88 11.20 20.73 1.05
C ALA A 88 12.29 19.98 0.27
N PHE A 89 13.39 19.62 0.93
CA PHE A 89 14.58 19.11 0.24
C PHE A 89 14.85 17.61 0.47
N LYS A 90 14.11 16.92 1.35
CA LYS A 90 14.20 15.45 1.50
C LYS A 90 12.92 14.73 1.03
N VAL A 91 11.76 15.22 1.46
CA VAL A 91 10.48 14.56 1.11
C VAL A 91 10.07 14.83 -0.33
N LEU A 92 10.10 16.09 -0.81
CA LEU A 92 9.66 16.41 -2.18
C LEU A 92 10.52 15.73 -3.26
N PRO A 93 11.87 15.70 -3.18
CA PRO A 93 12.69 15.04 -4.20
C PRO A 93 12.43 13.53 -4.28
N THR A 94 12.10 12.91 -3.15
CA THR A 94 11.69 11.50 -3.10
C THR A 94 10.43 11.23 -3.90
N ILE A 95 9.45 12.13 -3.85
CA ILE A 95 8.22 12.02 -4.67
C ILE A 95 8.57 12.14 -6.16
N ILE A 96 9.44 13.10 -6.53
CA ILE A 96 9.85 13.31 -7.92
C ILE A 96 10.61 12.08 -8.46
N PHE A 97 11.54 11.54 -7.68
CA PHE A 97 12.29 10.34 -8.02
C PHE A 97 11.38 9.11 -8.15
N PHE A 98 10.45 8.92 -7.22
CA PHE A 98 9.47 7.83 -7.33
C PHE A 98 8.60 7.97 -8.57
N SER A 99 8.11 9.18 -8.86
CA SER A 99 7.29 9.46 -10.05
C SER A 99 8.02 9.16 -11.36
N SER A 100 9.31 9.51 -11.46
CA SER A 100 10.11 9.22 -12.65
C SER A 100 10.29 7.72 -12.86
N VAL A 101 10.57 6.97 -11.78
CA VAL A 101 10.69 5.50 -11.83
C VAL A 101 9.36 4.85 -12.20
N ILE A 102 8.24 5.28 -11.62
CA ILE A 102 6.91 4.78 -11.99
C ILE A 102 6.61 5.06 -13.47
N THR A 103 6.98 6.24 -13.98
CA THR A 103 6.82 6.60 -15.39
C THR A 103 7.63 5.68 -16.29
N ILE A 104 8.87 5.36 -15.90
CA ILE A 104 9.72 4.39 -16.61
C ILE A 104 9.07 3.00 -16.61
N LEU A 105 8.60 2.51 -15.46
CA LEU A 105 7.93 1.21 -15.35
C LEU A 105 6.64 1.15 -16.18
N TYR A 106 5.92 2.28 -16.28
CA TYR A 106 4.74 2.41 -17.12
C TYR A 106 5.11 2.39 -18.61
N HIS A 107 6.16 3.10 -19.01
CA HIS A 107 6.65 3.09 -20.39
C HIS A 107 7.05 1.69 -20.85
N TYR A 108 7.74 0.93 -19.98
CA TYR A 108 8.14 -0.45 -20.27
C TYR A 108 7.02 -1.49 -20.13
N GLY A 109 5.80 -1.09 -19.77
CA GLY A 109 4.66 -2.00 -19.63
C GLY A 109 4.69 -2.87 -18.36
N ILE A 110 5.67 -2.68 -17.45
CA ILE A 110 5.84 -3.52 -16.26
C ILE A 110 4.72 -3.25 -15.26
N LEU A 111 4.40 -1.97 -15.03
CA LEU A 111 3.35 -1.59 -14.09
C LEU A 111 1.99 -2.15 -14.53
N GLN A 112 1.71 -2.11 -15.84
CA GLN A 112 0.48 -2.62 -16.42
C GLN A 112 0.35 -4.13 -16.21
N ARG A 113 1.43 -4.90 -16.40
CA ARG A 113 1.43 -6.35 -16.15
C ARG A 113 1.13 -6.67 -14.68
N VAL A 114 1.76 -5.95 -13.74
CA VAL A 114 1.53 -6.13 -12.30
C VAL A 114 0.09 -5.81 -11.93
N VAL A 115 -0.44 -4.67 -12.38
CA VAL A 115 -1.83 -4.25 -12.10
C VAL A 115 -2.83 -5.24 -12.70
N GLN A 116 -2.61 -5.73 -13.93
CA GLN A 116 -3.47 -6.73 -14.55
C GLN A 116 -3.48 -8.05 -13.77
N TRP A 117 -2.32 -8.48 -13.27
CA TRP A 117 -2.22 -9.68 -12.43
C TRP A 117 -3.01 -9.53 -11.13
N VAL A 118 -2.86 -8.40 -10.43
CA VAL A 118 -3.59 -8.12 -9.19
C VAL A 118 -5.10 -8.03 -9.46
N ALA A 119 -5.50 -7.32 -10.53
CA ALA A 119 -6.90 -7.18 -10.91
C ALA A 119 -7.53 -8.53 -11.27
N TRP A 120 -6.81 -9.38 -12.01
CA TRP A 120 -7.26 -10.73 -12.33
C TRP A 120 -7.45 -11.57 -11.07
N LEU A 121 -6.52 -11.50 -10.12
CA LEU A 121 -6.66 -12.17 -8.83
C LEU A 121 -7.91 -11.68 -8.11
N MET A 122 -8.11 -10.36 -7.99
CA MET A 122 -9.27 -9.76 -7.32
C MET A 122 -10.61 -10.06 -8.00
N MET A 123 -10.66 -10.21 -9.33
CA MET A 123 -11.89 -10.59 -10.03
C MET A 123 -12.24 -12.07 -9.89
N LYS A 124 -11.21 -12.91 -9.74
CA LYS A 124 -11.37 -14.36 -9.64
C LYS A 124 -11.72 -14.81 -8.22
N THR A 125 -11.22 -14.07 -7.23
CA THR A 125 -11.51 -14.22 -5.81
C THR A 125 -12.87 -13.60 -5.50
#